data_AF-A0A8U0LYP4-F1
#
_entry.id   AF-A0A8U0LYP4-F1
#
_cell.length_a   1.000
_cell.length_b   1.000
_cell.length_c   1.000
_cell.angle_alpha   90.00
_cell.angle_beta   90.00
_cell.angle_gamma   90.00
#
_symmetry.space_group_name_H-M   'P 1'
#
loop_
_entity.id
_entity.type
_entity.pdbx_description
1 polymer ?
#
loop_
_entity_poly.entity_id
_entity_poly.type
_entity_poly.pdbx_seq_one_letter_code
_entity_poly.pdbx_strand_id
1 'polypeptide(L)'
;MSIEPAPTPVVKICLYGPESVGKTTMARQLAEEYQTVFVPEVSRDMVFTNDFSRDDIIQIGYAQTAAVEAAEQEANRILFCDTDLITTQIYSAVYLHEIPPVLYELEKRIQYDQYVLLDIDVPWIADGLRDLGERRQEMMTRFRNELDQRSISYVLVSGSFPERIETVRQIANKFLQIG
;
A
#
# COMPACT_ATOMS: atom_id res chain seq x y z
N MET A 1 -2.84 -19.60 -37.40
CA MET A 1 -2.35 -19.62 -36.01
C MET A 1 -2.57 -18.22 -35.48
N SER A 2 -3.69 -18.00 -34.80
CA SER A 2 -4.03 -16.68 -34.26
C SER A 2 -3.10 -16.42 -33.08
N ILE A 3 -2.29 -15.38 -33.20
CA ILE A 3 -1.45 -14.91 -32.09
C ILE A 3 -2.42 -14.23 -31.14
N GLU A 4 -2.68 -14.83 -29.98
CA GLU A 4 -3.42 -14.12 -28.92
C GLU A 4 -2.63 -12.85 -28.57
N PRO A 5 -3.29 -11.69 -28.43
CA PRO A 5 -2.60 -10.49 -28.01
C PRO A 5 -1.93 -10.75 -26.66
N ALA A 6 -0.68 -10.27 -26.50
CA ALA A 6 0.01 -10.34 -25.23
C ALA A 6 -0.90 -9.76 -24.12
N PRO A 7 -0.98 -10.39 -22.95
CA PRO A 7 -1.82 -9.89 -21.87
C PRO A 7 -1.44 -8.45 -21.55
N THR A 8 -2.45 -7.58 -21.44
CA THR A 8 -2.25 -6.20 -21.02
C THR A 8 -1.61 -6.22 -19.62
N PRO A 9 -0.53 -5.46 -19.36
CA PRO A 9 0.07 -5.41 -18.03
C PRO A 9 -0.97 -4.94 -17.00
N VAL A 10 -0.92 -5.56 -15.82
CA VAL A 10 -1.80 -5.22 -14.69
C VAL A 10 -1.39 -3.88 -14.11
N VAL A 11 -2.33 -2.96 -14.02
CA VAL A 11 -2.15 -1.66 -13.36
C VAL A 11 -2.09 -1.86 -11.85
N LYS A 12 -1.03 -1.42 -11.18
CA LYS A 12 -0.86 -1.54 -9.73
C LYS A 12 -1.05 -0.20 -9.04
N ILE A 13 -2.10 -0.09 -8.22
CA ILE A 13 -2.37 1.09 -7.37
C ILE A 13 -1.99 0.77 -5.93
N CYS A 14 -1.01 1.49 -5.39
CA CYS A 14 -0.63 1.42 -3.99
C CYS A 14 -1.50 2.37 -3.15
N LEU A 15 -2.30 1.81 -2.23
CA LEU A 15 -2.90 2.59 -1.16
C LEU A 15 -1.86 2.73 -0.05
N TYR A 16 -1.42 3.97 0.17
CA TYR A 16 -0.26 4.30 0.99
C TYR A 16 -0.62 5.32 2.06
N GLY A 17 0.07 5.28 3.20
CA GLY A 17 -0.17 6.19 4.31
C GLY A 17 -0.14 5.49 5.67
N PRO A 18 -0.20 6.26 6.76
CA PRO A 18 -0.13 5.74 8.12
C PRO A 18 -1.36 4.88 8.48
N GLU A 19 -1.36 4.30 9.67
CA GLU A 19 -2.48 3.49 10.16
C GLU A 19 -3.80 4.25 10.33
N SER A 20 -4.88 3.46 10.32
CA SER A 20 -6.25 3.92 10.57
C SER A 20 -6.72 5.03 9.62
N VAL A 21 -6.31 4.96 8.36
CA VAL A 21 -6.79 5.85 7.26
C VAL A 21 -7.68 5.12 6.24
N GLY A 22 -8.02 3.84 6.50
CA GLY A 22 -8.98 3.08 5.69
C GLY A 22 -8.41 2.32 4.49
N LYS A 23 -7.08 2.17 4.35
CA LYS A 23 -6.41 1.46 3.24
C LYS A 23 -7.05 0.10 2.94
N THR A 24 -7.05 -0.82 3.91
CA THR A 24 -7.53 -2.21 3.71
C THR A 24 -8.99 -2.24 3.28
N THR A 25 -9.83 -1.41 3.90
CA THR A 25 -11.26 -1.33 3.57
C THR A 25 -11.47 -0.83 2.16
N MET A 26 -10.70 0.17 1.73
CA MET A 26 -10.78 0.68 0.35
C MET A 26 -10.24 -0.31 -0.67
N ALA A 27 -9.07 -0.93 -0.42
CA ALA A 27 -8.48 -1.91 -1.34
C ALA A 27 -9.46 -3.06 -1.63
N ARG A 28 -10.08 -3.59 -0.57
CA ARG A 28 -11.09 -4.65 -0.67
C ARG A 28 -12.32 -4.21 -1.44
N GLN A 29 -12.92 -3.07 -1.09
CA GLN A 29 -14.12 -2.58 -1.77
C GLN A 29 -13.86 -2.33 -3.27
N LEU A 30 -12.73 -1.69 -3.60
CA LEU A 30 -12.37 -1.43 -4.99
C LEU A 30 -12.11 -2.74 -5.74
N ALA A 31 -11.42 -3.71 -5.14
CA ALA A 31 -11.22 -5.01 -5.78
C ALA A 31 -12.53 -5.73 -6.10
N GLU A 32 -13.51 -5.68 -5.19
CA GLU A 32 -14.87 -6.20 -5.44
C GLU A 32 -15.56 -5.47 -6.60
N GLU A 33 -15.51 -4.13 -6.62
CA GLU A 33 -16.11 -3.30 -7.68
C GLU A 33 -15.51 -3.57 -9.07
N TYR A 34 -14.19 -3.73 -9.15
CA TYR A 34 -13.46 -3.99 -10.40
C TYR A 34 -13.34 -5.48 -10.74
N GLN A 35 -13.94 -6.36 -9.94
CA GLN A 35 -13.88 -7.82 -10.11
C GLN A 35 -12.43 -8.32 -10.26
N THR A 36 -11.58 -7.89 -9.34
CA THR A 36 -10.16 -8.24 -9.26
C THR A 36 -9.79 -8.66 -7.83
N VAL A 37 -8.52 -8.96 -7.58
CA VAL A 37 -7.97 -9.24 -6.25
C VAL A 37 -7.31 -8.00 -5.65
N PHE A 38 -7.04 -8.03 -4.35
CA PHE A 38 -6.22 -7.03 -3.66
C PHE A 38 -5.19 -7.71 -2.75
N VAL A 39 -4.12 -6.98 -2.42
CA VAL A 39 -3.13 -7.42 -1.45
C VAL A 39 -3.40 -6.72 -0.11
N PRO A 40 -3.62 -7.46 0.99
CA PRO A 40 -3.74 -6.90 2.34
C PRO A 40 -2.36 -6.61 2.96
N GLU A 41 -2.36 -5.83 4.06
CA GLU A 41 -1.13 -5.47 4.77
C GLU A 41 -0.62 -6.71 5.50
N VAL A 42 0.39 -7.38 4.93
CA VAL A 42 0.84 -8.71 5.39
C VAL A 42 1.35 -8.67 6.83
N SER A 43 1.91 -7.54 7.28
CA SER A 43 2.37 -7.42 8.67
C SER A 43 1.26 -7.60 9.71
N ARG A 44 -0.02 -7.33 9.36
CA ARG A 44 -1.15 -7.52 10.30
C ARG A 44 -1.34 -8.98 10.70
N ASP A 45 -0.93 -9.92 9.86
CA ASP A 45 -1.05 -11.35 10.10
C ASP A 45 0.21 -11.96 10.73
N MET A 46 1.31 -11.19 10.81
CA MET A 46 2.62 -11.69 11.24
C MET A 46 3.07 -11.13 12.59
N VAL A 47 2.76 -9.87 12.89
CA VAL A 47 3.17 -9.21 14.13
C VAL A 47 1.96 -8.66 14.89
N PHE A 48 1.87 -9.03 16.17
CA PHE A 48 0.73 -8.70 17.04
C PHE A 48 1.08 -7.66 18.11
N THR A 49 2.32 -7.20 18.15
CA THR A 49 2.83 -6.17 19.06
C THR A 49 3.84 -5.27 18.33
N ASN A 50 4.26 -4.18 18.97
CA ASN A 50 5.36 -3.35 18.48
C ASN A 50 6.76 -3.88 18.87
N ASP A 51 6.82 -5.10 19.43
CA ASP A 51 8.05 -5.78 19.79
C ASP A 51 8.33 -6.89 18.78
N PHE A 52 8.84 -6.48 17.61
CA PHE A 52 9.24 -7.37 16.53
C PHE A 52 10.73 -7.23 16.26
N SER A 53 11.35 -8.29 15.77
CA SER A 53 12.79 -8.34 15.51
C SER A 53 13.14 -7.87 14.10
N ARG A 54 14.45 -7.73 13.86
CA ARG A 54 15.02 -7.54 12.53
C ARG A 54 14.66 -8.69 11.58
N ASP A 55 14.60 -9.91 12.06
CA ASP A 55 14.26 -11.05 11.20
C ASP A 55 12.77 -11.03 10.84
N ASP A 56 11.89 -10.63 11.77
CA ASP A 56 10.46 -10.49 11.52
C ASP A 56 10.17 -9.46 10.42
N ILE A 57 10.81 -8.28 10.47
CA ILE A 57 10.59 -7.25 9.44
C ILE A 57 11.13 -7.67 8.06
N ILE A 58 12.20 -8.48 8.02
CA ILE A 58 12.71 -9.07 6.78
C ILE A 58 11.71 -10.08 6.22
N GLN A 59 11.15 -10.96 7.08
CA GLN A 59 10.13 -11.92 6.65
C GLN A 59 8.87 -11.22 6.15
N ILE A 60 8.43 -10.14 6.81
CA ILE A 60 7.32 -9.29 6.35
C ILE A 60 7.63 -8.74 4.95
N GLY A 61 8.84 -8.23 4.72
CA GLY A 61 9.24 -7.72 3.40
C GLY A 61 9.16 -8.78 2.30
N TYR A 62 9.68 -9.99 2.56
CA TYR A 62 9.58 -11.09 1.60
C TYR A 62 8.12 -11.51 1.36
N ALA A 63 7.33 -11.62 2.42
CA ALA A 63 5.95 -12.05 2.34
C ALA A 63 5.07 -11.02 1.59
N GLN A 64 5.25 -9.72 1.86
CA GLN A 64 4.56 -8.65 1.13
C GLN A 64 4.94 -8.68 -0.36
N THR A 65 6.23 -8.85 -0.68
CA THR A 65 6.70 -8.94 -2.07
C THR A 65 6.05 -10.12 -2.80
N ALA A 66 6.09 -11.31 -2.18
CA ALA A 66 5.52 -12.52 -2.75
C ALA A 66 3.99 -12.41 -2.92
N ALA A 67 3.30 -11.77 -1.98
CA ALA A 67 1.86 -11.55 -2.07
C ALA A 67 1.49 -10.64 -3.25
N VAL A 68 2.27 -9.57 -3.51
CA VAL A 68 2.05 -8.71 -4.67
C VAL A 68 2.34 -9.45 -5.98
N GLU A 69 3.44 -10.19 -6.07
CA GLU A 69 3.80 -10.97 -7.27
C GLU A 69 2.75 -12.04 -7.59
N ALA A 70 2.22 -12.72 -6.57
CA ALA A 70 1.15 -13.70 -6.75
C ALA A 70 -0.16 -13.06 -7.20
N ALA A 71 -0.59 -11.99 -6.51
CA ALA A 71 -1.84 -11.29 -6.84
C ALA A 71 -1.79 -10.66 -8.23
N GLU A 72 -0.63 -10.23 -8.72
CA GLU A 72 -0.46 -9.73 -10.08
C GLU A 72 -0.79 -10.78 -11.15
N GLN A 73 -0.56 -12.07 -10.88
CA GLN A 73 -0.94 -13.15 -11.82
C GLN A 73 -2.44 -13.45 -11.82
N GLU A 74 -3.14 -13.11 -10.72
CA GLU A 74 -4.57 -13.36 -10.54
C GLU A 74 -5.44 -12.14 -10.87
N ALA A 75 -4.85 -10.95 -10.86
CA ALA A 75 -5.53 -9.68 -11.04
C ALA A 75 -6.16 -9.53 -12.42
N ASN A 76 -7.38 -9.00 -12.44
CA ASN A 76 -8.08 -8.65 -13.66
C ASN A 76 -7.79 -7.20 -14.02
N ARG A 77 -6.76 -6.96 -14.85
CA ARG A 77 -6.32 -5.65 -15.39
C ARG A 77 -5.80 -4.63 -14.37
N ILE A 78 -6.24 -4.68 -13.12
CA ILE A 78 -5.85 -3.76 -12.05
C ILE A 78 -5.70 -4.51 -10.73
N LEU A 79 -4.74 -4.08 -9.91
CA LEU A 79 -4.46 -4.62 -8.59
C LEU A 79 -4.35 -3.47 -7.57
N PHE A 80 -5.09 -3.58 -6.47
CA PHE A 80 -4.99 -2.66 -5.34
C PHE A 80 -4.13 -3.27 -4.24
N CYS A 81 -3.12 -2.53 -3.78
CA CYS A 81 -2.20 -3.00 -2.73
C CYS A 81 -2.32 -2.12 -1.48
N ASP A 82 -2.68 -2.73 -0.36
CA ASP A 82 -2.48 -2.20 0.98
C ASP A 82 -1.37 -3.04 1.60
N THR A 83 -0.12 -2.65 1.69
CA THR A 83 0.54 -1.40 1.34
C THR A 83 1.77 -1.78 0.50
N ASP A 84 2.90 -1.11 0.66
CA ASP A 84 4.15 -1.42 -0.06
C ASP A 84 5.36 -1.64 0.87
N LEU A 85 6.52 -1.86 0.25
CA LEU A 85 7.79 -2.05 0.94
C LEU A 85 8.32 -0.76 1.57
N ILE A 86 7.97 0.42 1.05
CA ILE A 86 8.33 1.70 1.69
C ILE A 86 7.65 1.80 3.06
N THR A 87 6.38 1.41 3.18
CA THR A 87 5.72 1.33 4.50
C THR A 87 6.47 0.41 5.46
N THR A 88 6.93 -0.75 4.98
CA THR A 88 7.72 -1.69 5.80
C THR A 88 9.04 -1.06 6.25
N GLN A 89 9.73 -0.33 5.37
CA GLN A 89 10.95 0.41 5.70
C GLN A 89 10.72 1.51 6.74
N ILE A 90 9.62 2.28 6.62
CA ILE A 90 9.24 3.32 7.58
C ILE A 90 9.09 2.71 8.98
N TYR A 91 8.33 1.63 9.10
CA TYR A 91 8.10 0.99 10.40
C TYR A 91 9.38 0.36 10.97
N SER A 92 10.24 -0.22 10.12
CA SER A 92 11.57 -0.67 10.52
C SER A 92 12.39 0.48 11.12
N ALA A 93 12.45 1.63 10.45
CA ALA A 93 13.20 2.78 10.93
C ALA A 93 12.63 3.36 12.24
N VAL A 94 11.30 3.34 12.41
CA VAL A 94 10.62 3.89 13.59
C VAL A 94 10.82 3.01 14.81
N TYR A 95 10.69 1.68 14.67
CA TYR A 95 10.71 0.76 15.81
C TYR A 95 12.07 0.10 16.05
N LEU A 96 12.87 -0.13 15.00
CA LEU A 96 14.17 -0.79 15.10
C LEU A 96 15.35 0.16 14.91
N HIS A 97 15.10 1.40 14.48
CA HIS A 97 16.14 2.38 14.15
C HIS A 97 17.16 1.89 13.09
N GLU A 98 16.75 0.89 12.29
CA GLU A 98 17.51 0.31 11.18
C GLU A 98 16.53 -0.01 10.04
N ILE A 99 16.99 0.07 8.79
CA ILE A 99 16.31 -0.52 7.63
C ILE A 99 17.23 -1.62 7.09
N PRO A 100 16.86 -2.92 7.21
CA PRO A 100 17.64 -3.99 6.64
C PRO A 100 17.84 -3.81 5.13
N PRO A 101 19.07 -3.91 4.59
CA PRO A 101 19.35 -3.64 3.18
C PRO A 101 18.50 -4.42 2.18
N VAL A 102 18.09 -5.63 2.57
CA VAL A 102 17.21 -6.49 1.77
C VAL A 102 15.87 -5.83 1.45
N LEU A 103 15.34 -4.96 2.31
CA LEU A 103 14.07 -4.27 2.04
C LEU A 103 14.16 -3.31 0.86
N TYR A 104 15.34 -2.70 0.60
CA TYR A 104 15.56 -1.87 -0.58
C TYR A 104 15.68 -2.71 -1.85
N GLU A 105 16.25 -3.91 -1.76
CA GLU A 105 16.33 -4.82 -2.92
C GLU A 105 14.95 -5.42 -3.26
N LEU A 106 14.12 -5.68 -2.25
CA LEU A 106 12.75 -6.14 -2.43
C LEU A 106 11.85 -5.03 -3.00
N GLU A 107 11.98 -3.80 -2.52
CA GLU A 107 11.26 -2.63 -3.05
C GLU A 107 11.42 -2.52 -4.58
N LYS A 108 12.63 -2.69 -5.10
CA LYS A 108 12.91 -2.59 -6.55
C LYS A 108 12.21 -3.65 -7.41
N ARG A 109 11.71 -4.74 -6.82
CA ARG A 109 11.03 -5.81 -7.56
C ARG A 109 9.61 -5.43 -7.95
N ILE A 110 8.99 -4.53 -7.20
CA ILE A 110 7.59 -4.14 -7.41
C ILE A 110 7.55 -2.72 -7.95
N GLN A 111 6.98 -2.56 -9.12
CA GLN A 111 6.64 -1.25 -9.68
C GLN A 111 5.14 -1.00 -9.50
N TYR A 112 4.81 0.19 -9.00
CA TYR A 112 3.43 0.67 -8.90
C TYR A 112 3.21 1.79 -9.92
N ASP A 113 2.07 1.77 -10.58
CA ASP A 113 1.67 2.80 -11.55
C ASP A 113 1.20 4.08 -10.87
N GLN A 114 0.63 3.95 -9.66
CA GLN A 114 0.17 5.10 -8.88
C GLN A 114 0.24 4.84 -7.38
N TYR A 115 0.83 5.80 -6.67
CA TYR A 115 0.69 5.92 -5.23
C TYR A 115 -0.50 6.81 -4.88
N VAL A 116 -1.36 6.34 -4.00
CA VAL A 116 -2.42 7.13 -3.37
C VAL A 116 -2.08 7.30 -1.90
N LEU A 117 -1.62 8.49 -1.52
CA LEU A 117 -1.32 8.83 -0.14
C LEU A 117 -2.61 9.28 0.56
N LEU A 118 -3.06 8.51 1.53
CA LEU A 118 -4.28 8.81 2.29
C LEU A 118 -3.99 9.72 3.48
N ASP A 119 -4.69 10.85 3.53
CA ASP A 119 -4.55 11.82 4.61
C ASP A 119 -5.11 11.31 5.95
N ILE A 120 -4.73 11.95 7.05
CA ILE A 120 -5.15 11.62 8.43
C ILE A 120 -6.31 12.50 8.93
N ASP A 121 -7.02 13.18 8.04
CA ASP A 121 -8.15 14.07 8.34
C ASP A 121 -9.43 13.34 8.76
N VAL A 122 -9.37 12.01 8.91
CA VAL A 122 -10.44 11.18 9.50
C VAL A 122 -10.17 10.93 10.99
N PRO A 123 -11.24 10.83 11.82
CA PRO A 123 -11.11 10.49 13.23
C PRO A 123 -10.25 9.26 13.43
N TRP A 124 -9.33 9.31 14.38
CA TRP A 124 -8.53 8.14 14.72
C TRP A 124 -9.43 7.07 15.34
N ILE A 125 -9.31 5.85 14.84
CA ILE A 125 -9.92 4.66 15.41
C ILE A 125 -8.77 3.79 15.91
N ALA A 126 -8.78 3.49 17.21
CA ALA A 126 -7.82 2.59 17.82
C ALA A 126 -7.92 1.22 17.14
N ASP A 127 -6.86 0.80 16.46
CA ASP A 127 -6.79 -0.53 15.82
C ASP A 127 -6.10 -1.57 16.71
N GLY A 128 -5.80 -1.21 17.97
CA GLY A 128 -5.37 -2.11 19.04
C GLY A 128 -3.89 -2.53 19.00
N LEU A 129 -3.15 -2.20 17.94
CA LEU A 129 -1.76 -2.65 17.75
C LEU A 129 -0.73 -1.53 17.93
N ARG A 130 -1.01 -0.30 17.45
CA ARG A 130 -0.03 0.80 17.44
C ARG A 130 -0.62 2.08 18.04
N ASP A 131 -0.16 2.45 19.24
CA ASP A 131 -0.61 3.65 19.96
C ASP A 131 0.14 4.90 19.44
N LEU A 132 -0.25 5.33 18.24
CA LEU A 132 0.36 6.48 17.57
C LEU A 132 -0.54 7.71 17.55
N GLY A 133 -1.55 7.79 18.45
CA GLY A 133 -2.52 8.89 18.49
C GLY A 133 -1.90 10.28 18.33
N GLU A 134 -0.92 10.63 19.17
CA GLU A 134 -0.19 11.91 19.09
C GLU A 134 0.87 11.95 17.96
N ARG A 135 1.28 10.79 17.44
CA ARG A 135 2.33 10.65 16.41
C ARG A 135 1.78 10.56 14.99
N ARG A 136 0.45 10.59 14.77
CA ARG A 136 -0.13 10.48 13.41
C ARG A 136 0.42 11.55 12.46
N GLN A 137 0.59 12.78 12.94
CA GLN A 137 1.15 13.86 12.12
C GLN A 137 2.64 13.63 11.80
N GLU A 138 3.41 13.12 12.77
CA GLU A 138 4.81 12.74 12.55
C GLU A 138 4.90 11.63 11.50
N MET A 139 4.10 10.58 11.64
CA MET A 139 4.05 9.48 10.69
C MET A 139 3.61 9.96 9.31
N MET A 140 2.53 10.74 9.21
CA MET A 140 2.09 11.32 7.93
C MET A 140 3.20 12.12 7.24
N THR A 141 3.96 12.91 8.02
CA THR A 141 5.12 13.65 7.52
C THR A 141 6.21 12.70 7.02
N ARG A 142 6.52 11.62 7.74
CA ARG A 142 7.49 10.60 7.30
C ARG A 142 7.03 9.93 6.01
N PHE A 143 5.81 9.44 5.95
CA PHE A 143 5.23 8.80 4.76
C PHE A 143 5.32 9.71 3.53
N ARG A 144 4.96 10.99 3.68
CA ARG A 144 5.08 11.99 2.61
C ARG A 144 6.53 12.20 2.17
N ASN A 145 7.43 12.41 3.14
CA ASN A 145 8.84 12.65 2.86
C ASN A 145 9.51 11.47 2.13
N GLU A 146 9.16 10.22 2.45
CA GLU A 146 9.72 9.06 1.76
C GLU A 146 9.37 9.05 0.26
N LEU A 147 8.15 9.45 -0.11
CA LEU A 147 7.75 9.59 -1.52
C LEU A 147 8.44 10.77 -2.19
N ASP A 148 8.48 11.93 -1.52
CA ASP A 148 9.10 13.15 -2.05
C ASP A 148 10.60 12.94 -2.30
N GLN A 149 11.33 12.33 -1.36
CA GLN A 149 12.77 12.05 -1.48
C GLN A 149 13.09 11.04 -2.59
N ARG A 150 12.20 10.08 -2.83
CA ARG A 150 12.31 9.11 -3.94
C ARG A 150 11.82 9.67 -5.27
N SER A 151 11.29 10.90 -5.30
CA SER A 151 10.64 11.49 -6.47
C SER A 151 9.50 10.61 -7.03
N ILE A 152 8.79 9.91 -6.14
CA ILE A 152 7.62 9.10 -6.51
C ILE A 152 6.40 10.02 -6.60
N SER A 153 5.71 10.00 -7.74
CA SER A 153 4.47 10.75 -7.91
C SER A 153 3.32 10.11 -7.15
N TYR A 154 2.56 10.91 -6.42
CA TYR A 154 1.38 10.46 -5.68
C TYR A 154 0.22 11.44 -5.77
N VAL A 155 -0.99 10.93 -5.52
CA VAL A 155 -2.18 11.75 -5.27
C VAL A 155 -2.44 11.73 -3.77
N LEU A 156 -2.48 12.91 -3.14
CA LEU A 156 -2.96 13.06 -1.76
C LEU A 156 -4.49 13.02 -1.76
N VAL A 157 -5.07 12.11 -1.00
CA VAL A 157 -6.51 11.88 -0.93
C VAL A 157 -7.00 12.07 0.50
N SER A 158 -7.90 13.03 0.68
CA SER A 158 -8.50 13.44 1.95
C SER A 158 -10.03 13.35 1.88
N GLY A 159 -10.71 13.64 2.99
CA GLY A 159 -12.16 13.64 3.09
C GLY A 159 -12.76 12.35 3.67
N SER A 160 -14.08 12.23 3.54
CA SER A 160 -14.85 11.07 3.99
C SER A 160 -14.55 9.82 3.17
N PHE A 161 -14.82 8.65 3.73
CA PHE A 161 -14.58 7.37 3.06
C PHE A 161 -15.20 7.28 1.65
N PRO A 162 -16.47 7.71 1.41
CA PRO A 162 -17.03 7.75 0.05
C PRO A 162 -16.28 8.67 -0.93
N GLU A 163 -15.83 9.85 -0.49
CA GLU A 163 -15.07 10.80 -1.32
C GLU A 163 -13.72 10.23 -1.72
N ARG A 164 -13.05 9.54 -0.78
CA ARG A 164 -11.77 8.88 -1.03
C ARG A 164 -11.92 7.74 -2.03
N ILE A 165 -12.93 6.88 -1.84
CA ILE A 165 -13.26 5.80 -2.77
C ILE A 165 -13.51 6.35 -4.18
N GLU A 166 -14.31 7.41 -4.30
CA GLU A 166 -14.59 8.05 -5.59
C GLU A 166 -13.32 8.59 -6.25
N THR A 167 -12.43 9.22 -5.48
CA THR A 167 -11.15 9.71 -6.01
C THR A 167 -10.28 8.56 -6.53
N VAL A 168 -10.17 7.45 -5.78
CA VAL A 168 -9.39 6.28 -6.21
C VAL A 168 -10.04 5.60 -7.42
N ARG A 169 -11.38 5.55 -7.49
CA ARG A 169 -12.14 5.05 -8.64
C ARG A 169 -11.84 5.86 -9.90
N GLN A 170 -11.82 7.19 -9.81
CA GLN A 170 -11.47 8.05 -10.94
C GLN A 170 -10.04 7.82 -11.44
N ILE A 171 -9.09 7.64 -10.52
CA ILE A 171 -7.71 7.27 -10.83
C ILE A 171 -7.68 5.92 -11.56
N ALA A 172 -8.31 4.89 -11.01
CA ALA A 172 -8.37 3.55 -11.59
C ALA A 172 -9.00 3.56 -13.00
N ASN A 173 -10.13 4.25 -13.18
CA ASN A 173 -10.79 4.40 -14.47
C ASN A 173 -9.91 5.08 -15.51
N LYS A 174 -9.12 6.08 -15.11
CA LYS A 174 -8.17 6.75 -16.00
C LYS A 174 -7.10 5.79 -16.52
N PHE A 175 -6.55 4.93 -15.65
CA PHE A 175 -5.59 3.89 -16.07
C PHE A 175 -6.23 2.82 -16.96
N LEU A 176 -7.46 2.41 -16.63
CA LEU A 176 -8.20 1.41 -17.40
C LEU A 176 -8.83 1.95 -18.69
N GLN A 177 -8.75 3.26 -18.93
CA GLN A 177 -9.38 3.97 -20.04
C GLN A 177 -10.90 3.73 -20.10
N ILE A 178 -11.52 3.63 -18.94
CA ILE A 178 -12.97 3.50 -18.79
C ILE A 178 -13.52 4.92 -18.62
N GLY A 179 -14.38 5.33 -19.54
CA GLY A 179 -15.02 6.66 -19.57
C GLY A 179 -16.18 6.80 -18.59
#